data_AF-F5LGD7-F1
#
_entry.id   AF-F5LGD7-F1
#
_cell.length_a   1.000
_cell.length_b   1.000
_cell.length_c   1.000
_cell.angle_alpha   90.00
_cell.angle_beta   90.00
_cell.angle_gamma   90.00
#
_symmetry.space_group_name_H-M   'P 1'
#
loop_
_entity.id
_entity.type
_entity.pdbx_description
1 polymer ?
#
loop_
_entity_poly.entity_id
_entity_poly.type
_entity_poly.pdbx_seq_one_letter_code
_entity_poly.pdbx_strand_id
1 'polypeptide(L)'
;KRRGAGSGASGAPLWRQAAGSLVRARSEDGRAFGQLLGEAVTASVQSLMVIGGYIMIFSVIIHMLTMPDMLQAAGGLLGLPVGPDLLHHLASGLFELHLGAHAAAGEQALPQGIKLALIAAFLGFGGLSSHAQALSAAYGAGLRYLPFLMARLLHACFSYLLVLLLWRFTSGLFPSVPSGRQTLEVSGTLSPIARTGEGALFSSLSIWMPAFAQLGFLLLVLAAGCILSYALHAFAQRRLHTGPKA
;
A
#
# COMPACT_ATOMS: atom_id res chain seq x y z
N LYS A 1 41.30 10.84 -27.42
CA LYS A 1 42.33 10.51 -26.39
C LYS A 1 41.90 11.18 -25.08
N ARG A 2 40.99 10.63 -24.27
CA ARG A 2 41.17 9.56 -23.28
C ARG A 2 39.81 8.86 -23.03
N ARG A 3 39.65 7.63 -23.55
CA ARG A 3 38.71 6.63 -23.02
C ARG A 3 39.62 5.56 -22.41
N GLY A 4 39.63 5.44 -21.09
CA GLY A 4 40.56 4.58 -20.39
C GLY A 4 40.48 4.78 -18.88
N ALA A 5 39.50 4.14 -18.26
CA ALA A 5 39.55 3.72 -16.87
C ALA A 5 38.70 2.44 -16.79
N GLY A 6 39.36 1.35 -16.44
CA GLY A 6 38.89 -0.01 -16.67
C GLY A 6 37.62 -0.37 -15.91
N SER A 7 36.71 -1.03 -16.63
CA SER A 7 35.73 -1.95 -16.06
C SER A 7 36.47 -3.17 -15.52
N GLY A 8 37.15 -3.02 -14.37
CA GLY A 8 37.50 -4.15 -13.55
C GLY A 8 36.21 -4.74 -13.02
N ALA A 9 35.89 -5.97 -13.43
CA ALA A 9 34.77 -6.73 -12.93
C ALA A 9 34.91 -6.93 -11.41
N SER A 10 34.37 -6.00 -10.63
CA SER A 10 34.21 -6.17 -9.19
C SER A 10 33.09 -7.20 -8.98
N GLY A 11 33.43 -8.38 -8.49
CA GLY A 11 32.48 -9.42 -8.08
C GLY A 11 31.59 -9.03 -6.89
N ALA A 12 31.59 -7.76 -6.48
CA ALA A 12 30.69 -7.27 -5.44
C ALA A 12 29.28 -7.06 -6.01
N PRO A 13 28.23 -7.48 -5.30
CA PRO A 13 26.85 -7.29 -5.73
C PRO A 13 26.51 -5.80 -5.88
N LEU A 14 25.61 -5.49 -6.83
CA LEU A 14 25.22 -4.14 -7.24
C LEU A 14 24.86 -3.20 -6.07
N TRP A 15 24.23 -3.71 -5.02
CA TRP A 15 23.87 -2.94 -3.82
C TRP A 15 25.09 -2.48 -3.00
N ARG A 16 26.17 -3.28 -2.95
CA ARG A 16 27.43 -2.88 -2.28
C ARG A 16 28.13 -1.78 -3.06
N GLN A 17 28.07 -1.83 -4.39
CA GLN A 17 28.62 -0.78 -5.25
C GLN A 17 27.85 0.53 -5.05
N ALA A 18 26.52 0.46 -5.06
CA ALA A 18 25.64 1.61 -4.82
C ALA A 18 25.83 2.23 -3.42
N ALA A 19 25.96 1.39 -2.38
CA ALA A 19 26.27 1.84 -1.03
C ALA A 19 27.64 2.52 -0.95
N GLY A 20 28.66 1.95 -1.61
CA GLY A 20 29.99 2.54 -1.70
C GLY A 20 30.00 3.91 -2.40
N SER A 21 29.23 4.08 -3.48
CA SER A 21 29.08 5.38 -4.15
C SER A 21 28.35 6.40 -3.28
N LEU A 22 27.32 5.99 -2.52
CA LEU A 22 26.60 6.88 -1.60
C LEU A 22 27.52 7.42 -0.49
N VAL A 23 28.36 6.56 0.09
CA VAL A 23 29.31 6.97 1.14
C VAL A 23 30.37 7.93 0.58
N ARG A 24 30.90 7.66 -0.61
CA ARG A 24 31.87 8.55 -1.28
C ARG A 24 31.26 9.92 -1.59
N ALA A 25 30.07 9.94 -2.17
CA ALA A 25 29.34 11.18 -2.46
C ALA A 25 29.10 11.99 -1.18
N ARG A 26 28.72 11.34 -0.08
CA ARG A 26 28.55 12.01 1.23
C ARG A 26 29.86 12.59 1.77
N SER A 27 30.98 11.91 1.60
CA SER A 27 32.28 12.44 2.04
C SER A 27 32.77 13.62 1.18
N GLU A 28 32.36 13.67 -0.09
CA GLU A 28 32.72 14.73 -1.04
C GLU A 28 31.79 15.96 -0.97
N ASP A 29 30.59 15.82 -0.39
CA ASP A 29 29.53 16.85 -0.37
C ASP A 29 29.93 18.13 0.41
N GLY A 30 30.74 18.03 1.46
CA GLY A 30 31.34 19.18 2.17
C GLY A 30 30.38 20.15 2.90
N ARG A 31 29.05 20.00 2.73
CA ARG A 31 28.02 20.85 3.35
C ARG A 31 27.86 20.62 4.85
N ALA A 32 27.55 21.68 5.58
CA ALA A 32 27.29 21.62 7.02
C ALA A 32 25.94 20.95 7.33
N PHE A 33 25.82 20.34 8.53
CA PHE A 33 24.59 19.65 8.95
C PHE A 33 23.33 20.53 8.87
N GLY A 34 23.41 21.79 9.32
CA GLY A 34 22.26 22.70 9.30
C GLY A 34 21.77 23.02 7.88
N GLN A 35 22.69 23.13 6.92
CA GLN A 35 22.35 23.30 5.51
C GLN A 35 21.66 22.05 4.96
N LEU A 36 22.21 20.86 5.22
CA LEU A 36 21.60 19.59 4.82
C LEU A 36 20.20 19.40 5.41
N LEU A 37 20.01 19.76 6.68
CA LEU A 37 18.71 19.67 7.34
C LEU A 37 17.69 20.65 6.73
N GLY A 38 18.08 21.91 6.52
CA GLY A 38 17.21 22.93 5.92
C GLY A 38 16.79 22.57 4.50
N GLU A 39 17.71 22.08 3.69
CA GLU A 39 17.42 21.59 2.34
C GLU A 39 16.53 20.35 2.36
N ALA A 40 16.79 19.38 3.25
CA ALA A 40 15.97 18.19 3.38
C ALA A 40 14.53 18.51 3.79
N VAL A 41 14.33 19.42 4.74
CA VAL A 41 12.99 19.88 5.15
C VAL A 41 12.30 20.60 4.00
N THR A 42 12.99 21.53 3.32
CA THR A 42 12.43 22.26 2.18
C THR A 42 12.00 21.32 1.06
N ALA A 43 12.86 20.36 0.69
CA ALA A 43 12.56 19.34 -0.31
C ALA A 43 11.39 18.44 0.11
N SER A 44 11.28 18.11 1.41
CA SER A 44 10.17 17.32 1.94
C SER A 44 8.84 18.07 1.85
N VAL A 45 8.82 19.36 2.24
CA VAL A 45 7.61 20.21 2.13
C VAL A 45 7.19 20.38 0.68
N GLN A 46 8.14 20.64 -0.23
CA GLN A 46 7.85 20.74 -1.65
C GLN A 46 7.28 19.42 -2.20
N SER A 47 7.88 18.28 -1.82
CA SER A 47 7.38 16.96 -2.21
C SER A 47 5.96 16.71 -1.69
N LEU A 48 5.66 17.10 -0.44
CA LEU A 48 4.33 16.97 0.14
C LEU A 48 3.30 17.83 -0.60
N MET A 49 3.66 19.07 -0.98
CA MET A 49 2.80 19.93 -1.80
C MET A 49 2.52 19.32 -3.18
N VAL A 50 3.52 18.72 -3.82
CA VAL A 50 3.35 18.02 -5.10
C VAL A 50 2.40 16.83 -4.96
N ILE A 51 2.59 16.00 -3.93
CA ILE A 51 1.71 14.85 -3.65
C ILE A 51 0.28 15.32 -3.37
N GLY A 52 0.11 16.37 -2.56
CA GLY A 52 -1.19 16.99 -2.29
C GLY A 52 -1.85 17.52 -3.56
N GLY A 53 -1.09 18.15 -4.45
CA GLY A 53 -1.55 18.58 -5.76
C GLY A 53 -2.09 17.44 -6.62
N TYR A 54 -1.36 16.31 -6.68
CA TYR A 54 -1.84 15.10 -7.36
C TYR A 54 -3.15 14.60 -6.75
N ILE A 55 -3.24 14.46 -5.43
CA ILE A 55 -4.47 13.99 -4.76
C ILE A 55 -5.65 14.92 -5.09
N MET A 56 -5.47 16.25 -5.05
CA MET A 56 -6.53 17.21 -5.37
C MET A 56 -7.02 17.10 -6.81
N ILE A 57 -6.11 17.04 -7.79
CA ILE A 57 -6.48 16.92 -9.21
C ILE A 57 -7.22 15.60 -9.45
N PHE A 58 -6.71 14.48 -8.93
CA PHE A 58 -7.36 13.18 -9.08
C PHE A 58 -8.72 13.12 -8.37
N SER A 59 -8.88 13.78 -7.21
CA SER A 59 -10.18 13.92 -6.54
C SER A 59 -11.21 14.63 -7.41
N VAL A 60 -10.82 15.75 -8.06
CA VAL A 60 -11.70 16.47 -9.00
C VAL A 60 -12.05 15.60 -10.21
N ILE A 61 -11.07 14.90 -10.79
CA ILE A 61 -11.29 13.98 -11.93
C ILE A 61 -12.27 12.88 -11.54
N ILE A 62 -12.09 12.24 -10.38
CA ILE A 62 -13.01 11.23 -9.85
C ILE A 62 -14.41 11.82 -9.76
N HIS A 63 -14.56 13.00 -9.13
CA HIS A 63 -15.86 13.64 -8.96
C HIS A 63 -16.58 13.89 -10.30
N MET A 64 -15.84 14.29 -11.34
CA MET A 64 -16.40 14.46 -12.68
C MET A 64 -16.77 13.12 -13.34
N LEU A 65 -15.92 12.11 -13.23
CA LEU A 65 -16.13 10.80 -13.87
C LEU A 65 -17.21 9.96 -13.19
N THR A 66 -17.46 10.21 -11.90
CA THR A 66 -18.45 9.47 -11.12
C THR A 66 -19.80 10.16 -11.02
N MET A 67 -20.08 11.14 -11.89
CA MET A 67 -21.42 11.68 -12.01
C MET A 67 -22.41 10.56 -12.41
N PRO A 68 -23.65 10.56 -11.89
CA PRO A 68 -24.61 9.46 -12.10
C PRO A 68 -24.80 9.09 -13.57
N ASP A 69 -24.89 10.09 -14.45
CA ASP A 69 -25.09 9.88 -15.90
C ASP A 69 -23.88 9.20 -16.56
N MET A 70 -22.66 9.61 -16.17
CA MET A 70 -21.43 8.97 -16.67
C MET A 70 -21.32 7.52 -16.19
N LEU A 71 -21.75 7.25 -14.96
CA LEU A 71 -21.69 5.93 -14.35
C LEU A 71 -22.68 4.96 -15.00
N GLN A 72 -23.89 5.44 -15.29
CA GLN A 72 -24.89 4.68 -16.05
C GLN A 72 -24.41 4.38 -17.47
N ALA A 73 -23.82 5.37 -18.15
CA ALA A 73 -23.25 5.17 -19.49
C ALA A 73 -22.09 4.15 -19.47
N ALA A 74 -21.20 4.22 -18.47
CA ALA A 74 -20.11 3.28 -18.32
C ALA A 74 -20.59 1.85 -18.01
N GLY A 75 -21.59 1.70 -17.13
CA GLY A 75 -22.21 0.41 -16.82
C GLY A 75 -22.85 -0.23 -18.04
N GLY A 76 -23.57 0.56 -18.84
CA GLY A 76 -24.16 0.11 -20.10
C GLY A 76 -23.12 -0.31 -21.15
N LEU A 77 -22.03 0.45 -21.27
CA LEU A 77 -20.95 0.14 -22.22
C LEU A 77 -20.17 -1.13 -21.84
N LEU A 78 -19.91 -1.33 -20.56
CA LEU A 78 -19.14 -2.49 -20.08
C LEU A 78 -19.98 -3.78 -20.02
N GLY A 79 -21.31 -3.71 -20.19
CA GLY A 79 -22.21 -4.85 -20.07
C GLY A 79 -22.15 -5.52 -18.69
N LEU A 80 -21.67 -4.80 -17.69
CA LEU A 80 -21.41 -5.32 -16.36
C LEU A 80 -22.70 -5.23 -15.53
N PRO A 81 -23.17 -6.34 -14.92
CA PRO A 81 -24.31 -6.34 -13.99
C PRO A 81 -23.90 -5.79 -12.62
N VAL A 82 -23.18 -4.67 -12.62
CA VAL A 82 -22.53 -4.10 -11.45
C VAL A 82 -23.26 -2.81 -11.11
N GLY A 83 -23.75 -2.71 -9.88
CA GLY A 83 -24.47 -1.53 -9.42
C GLY A 83 -23.61 -0.26 -9.53
N PRO A 84 -24.25 0.92 -9.70
CA PRO A 84 -23.54 2.19 -9.84
C PRO A 84 -22.54 2.41 -8.70
N ASP A 85 -22.91 2.08 -7.47
CA ASP A 85 -22.04 2.25 -6.29
C ASP A 85 -20.72 1.49 -6.41
N LEU A 86 -20.73 0.24 -6.89
CA LEU A 86 -19.50 -0.52 -7.08
C LEU A 86 -18.65 0.02 -8.25
N LEU A 87 -19.25 0.53 -9.33
CA LEU A 87 -18.48 1.25 -10.34
C LEU A 87 -17.84 2.52 -9.76
N HIS A 88 -18.56 3.27 -8.92
CA HIS A 88 -18.01 4.44 -8.23
C HIS A 88 -16.79 4.04 -7.38
N HIS A 89 -16.91 2.98 -6.58
CA HIS A 89 -15.81 2.49 -5.74
C HIS A 89 -14.58 2.07 -6.55
N LEU A 90 -14.79 1.34 -7.64
CA LEU A 90 -13.71 0.89 -8.52
C LEU A 90 -13.06 2.06 -9.26
N ALA A 91 -13.84 3.02 -9.76
CA ALA A 91 -13.32 4.22 -10.39
C ALA A 91 -12.50 5.03 -9.39
N SER A 92 -13.04 5.30 -8.20
CA SER A 92 -12.32 6.00 -7.15
C SER A 92 -10.99 5.33 -6.83
N GLY A 93 -10.95 4.01 -6.58
CA GLY A 93 -9.71 3.29 -6.28
C GLY A 93 -8.73 3.13 -7.46
N LEU A 94 -9.23 3.12 -8.69
CA LEU A 94 -8.39 3.14 -9.89
C LEU A 94 -7.66 4.48 -10.03
N PHE A 95 -8.31 5.59 -9.74
CA PHE A 95 -7.71 6.92 -9.88
C PHE A 95 -6.93 7.34 -8.64
N GLU A 96 -7.46 7.13 -7.44
CA GLU A 96 -6.90 7.61 -6.18
C GLU A 96 -7.14 6.59 -5.05
N LEU A 97 -6.04 6.15 -4.43
CA LEU A 97 -6.04 5.09 -3.43
C LEU A 97 -6.91 5.41 -2.20
N HIS A 98 -6.76 6.60 -1.63
CA HIS A 98 -7.37 6.95 -0.35
C HIS A 98 -8.89 7.08 -0.49
N LEU A 99 -9.37 7.75 -1.54
CA LEU A 99 -10.78 7.87 -1.89
C LEU A 99 -11.39 6.52 -2.23
N GLY A 100 -10.69 5.67 -3.01
CA GLY A 100 -11.15 4.31 -3.28
C GLY A 100 -11.29 3.46 -2.02
N ALA A 101 -10.28 3.49 -1.14
CA ALA A 101 -10.31 2.77 0.12
C ALA A 101 -11.43 3.27 1.05
N HIS A 102 -11.60 4.59 1.15
CA HIS A 102 -12.67 5.21 1.92
C HIS A 102 -14.05 4.79 1.41
N ALA A 103 -14.25 4.85 0.10
CA ALA A 103 -15.53 4.55 -0.50
C ALA A 103 -15.86 3.04 -0.41
N ALA A 104 -14.88 2.16 -0.64
CA ALA A 104 -15.04 0.71 -0.42
C ALA A 104 -15.32 0.35 1.05
N ALA A 105 -14.78 1.11 2.02
CA ALA A 105 -15.08 0.92 3.44
C ALA A 105 -16.51 1.34 3.81
N GLY A 106 -17.03 2.37 3.16
CA GLY A 106 -18.37 2.92 3.38
C GLY A 106 -19.50 2.09 2.76
N GLU A 107 -19.23 1.31 1.71
CA GLU A 107 -20.22 0.48 1.03
C GLU A 107 -20.85 -0.56 1.98
N GLN A 108 -22.17 -0.55 2.17
CA GLN A 108 -22.84 -1.44 3.12
C GLN A 108 -23.32 -2.76 2.49
N ALA A 109 -23.61 -2.76 1.19
CA ALA A 109 -24.15 -3.93 0.49
C ALA A 109 -23.07 -5.00 0.26
N LEU A 110 -21.79 -4.64 0.27
CA LEU A 110 -20.70 -5.58 0.07
C LEU A 110 -20.42 -6.41 1.35
N PRO A 111 -20.22 -7.73 1.22
CA PRO A 111 -19.67 -8.55 2.30
C PRO A 111 -18.31 -8.02 2.79
N GLN A 112 -18.07 -8.07 4.10
CA GLN A 112 -16.85 -7.51 4.72
C GLN A 112 -15.55 -8.02 4.08
N GLY A 113 -15.48 -9.32 3.75
CA GLY A 113 -14.31 -9.89 3.09
C GLY A 113 -14.03 -9.28 1.72
N ILE A 114 -15.08 -8.93 0.96
CA ILE A 114 -14.93 -8.26 -0.35
C ILE A 114 -14.48 -6.82 -0.18
N LYS A 115 -15.00 -6.08 0.82
CA LYS A 115 -14.54 -4.72 1.12
C LYS A 115 -13.04 -4.69 1.43
N LEU A 116 -12.59 -5.57 2.32
CA LEU A 116 -11.19 -5.69 2.70
C LEU A 116 -10.32 -6.11 1.50
N ALA A 117 -10.80 -7.03 0.66
CA ALA A 117 -10.08 -7.45 -0.53
C ALA A 117 -9.93 -6.30 -1.54
N LEU A 118 -10.99 -5.51 -1.78
CA LEU A 118 -10.93 -4.31 -2.62
C LEU A 118 -9.96 -3.27 -2.07
N ILE A 119 -10.04 -2.97 -0.77
CA ILE A 119 -9.10 -2.04 -0.11
C ILE A 119 -7.66 -2.53 -0.28
N ALA A 120 -7.39 -3.81 -0.07
CA ALA A 120 -6.05 -4.38 -0.24
C ALA A 120 -5.57 -4.35 -1.71
N ALA A 121 -6.47 -4.57 -2.66
CA ALA A 121 -6.19 -4.43 -4.09
C ALA A 121 -5.82 -2.99 -4.45
N PHE A 122 -6.60 -2.02 -3.95
CA PHE A 122 -6.31 -0.60 -4.14
C PHE A 122 -4.97 -0.25 -3.54
N LEU A 123 -4.64 -0.69 -2.31
CA LEU A 123 -3.33 -0.48 -1.70
C LEU A 123 -2.18 -1.07 -2.53
N GLY A 124 -2.37 -2.27 -3.08
CA GLY A 124 -1.40 -2.91 -3.96
C GLY A 124 -1.15 -2.11 -5.24
N PHE A 125 -2.25 -1.64 -5.86
CA PHE A 125 -2.21 -0.87 -7.11
C PHE A 125 -1.69 0.56 -6.90
N GLY A 126 -2.16 1.25 -5.86
CA GLY A 126 -1.84 2.63 -5.50
C GLY A 126 -2.64 3.72 -6.22
N GLY A 127 -3.48 3.36 -7.20
CA GLY A 127 -4.21 4.32 -8.04
C GLY A 127 -3.34 5.05 -9.07
N LEU A 128 -3.94 5.60 -10.12
CA LEU A 128 -3.24 6.33 -11.18
C LEU A 128 -2.50 7.57 -10.65
N SER A 129 -2.99 8.18 -9.56
CA SER A 129 -2.29 9.26 -8.85
C SER A 129 -0.89 8.83 -8.39
N SER A 130 -0.74 7.65 -7.78
CA SER A 130 0.58 7.15 -7.36
C SER A 130 1.49 6.80 -8.54
N HIS A 131 0.92 6.34 -9.66
CA HIS A 131 1.68 6.07 -10.87
C HIS A 131 2.22 7.37 -11.49
N ALA A 132 1.42 8.44 -11.50
CA ALA A 132 1.87 9.76 -11.95
C ALA A 132 2.98 10.30 -11.04
N GLN A 133 2.86 10.14 -9.72
CA GLN A 133 3.91 10.49 -8.75
C GLN A 133 5.19 9.69 -8.98
N ALA A 134 5.09 8.37 -9.18
CA ALA A 134 6.23 7.50 -9.44
C ALA A 134 6.90 7.84 -10.77
N LEU A 135 6.13 8.13 -11.82
CA LEU A 135 6.66 8.50 -13.13
C LEU A 135 7.35 9.86 -13.10
N SER A 136 6.80 10.83 -12.36
CA SER A 136 7.42 12.13 -12.12
C SER A 136 8.77 12.00 -11.41
N ALA A 137 8.84 11.16 -10.36
CA ALA A 137 10.08 10.89 -9.65
C ALA A 137 11.10 10.08 -10.47
N ALA A 138 10.62 9.20 -11.35
CA ALA A 138 11.46 8.39 -12.23
C ALA A 138 11.90 9.15 -13.51
N TYR A 139 11.34 10.33 -13.75
CA TYR A 139 11.65 11.14 -14.91
C TYR A 139 13.14 11.52 -14.91
N GLY A 140 13.84 11.25 -16.01
CA GLY A 140 15.29 11.47 -16.14
C GLY A 140 16.17 10.32 -15.64
N ALA A 141 15.63 9.33 -14.90
CA ALA A 141 16.40 8.17 -14.41
C ALA A 141 16.48 7.01 -15.43
N GLY A 142 15.78 7.11 -16.56
CA GLY A 142 15.75 6.05 -17.60
C GLY A 142 15.02 4.76 -17.16
N LEU A 143 14.22 4.82 -16.09
CA LEU A 143 13.46 3.68 -15.59
C LEU A 143 12.26 3.38 -16.51
N ARG A 144 12.07 2.09 -16.82
CA ARG A 144 10.94 1.63 -17.63
C ARG A 144 9.69 1.58 -16.76
N TYR A 145 8.61 2.23 -17.21
CA TYR A 145 7.33 2.24 -16.50
C TYR A 145 6.60 0.88 -16.53
N LEU A 146 6.69 0.14 -17.63
CA LEU A 146 5.91 -1.09 -17.82
C LEU A 146 6.19 -2.18 -16.76
N PRO A 147 7.46 -2.50 -16.40
CA PRO A 147 7.74 -3.43 -15.31
C PRO A 147 7.17 -2.99 -13.96
N PHE A 148 7.19 -1.69 -13.67
CA PHE A 148 6.61 -1.13 -12.45
C PHE A 148 5.08 -1.31 -12.44
N LEU A 149 4.40 -0.98 -13.54
CA LEU A 149 2.95 -1.18 -13.67
C LEU A 149 2.56 -2.66 -13.52
N MET A 150 3.29 -3.57 -14.18
CA MET A 150 3.03 -5.02 -14.07
C MET A 150 3.22 -5.51 -12.63
N ALA A 151 4.28 -5.07 -11.95
CA ALA A 151 4.49 -5.42 -10.55
C ALA A 151 3.35 -4.92 -9.65
N ARG A 152 2.85 -3.70 -9.87
CA ARG A 152 1.71 -3.12 -9.12
C ARG A 152 0.40 -3.85 -9.39
N LEU A 153 0.12 -4.21 -10.65
CA LEU A 153 -1.08 -4.98 -11.00
C LEU A 153 -1.06 -6.39 -10.41
N LEU A 154 0.08 -7.09 -10.50
CA LEU A 154 0.25 -8.40 -9.87
C LEU A 154 0.08 -8.29 -8.35
N HIS A 155 0.68 -7.30 -7.71
CA HIS A 155 0.52 -7.07 -6.28
C HIS A 155 -0.96 -6.82 -5.91
N ALA A 156 -1.67 -5.96 -6.64
CA ALA A 156 -3.09 -5.72 -6.43
C ALA A 156 -3.93 -7.00 -6.52
N CYS A 157 -3.69 -7.81 -7.56
CA CYS A 157 -4.36 -9.08 -7.79
C CYS A 157 -4.07 -10.08 -6.66
N PHE A 158 -2.80 -10.26 -6.31
CA PHE A 158 -2.42 -11.16 -5.22
C PHE A 158 -2.98 -10.69 -3.88
N SER A 159 -2.95 -9.39 -3.57
CA SER A 159 -3.54 -8.85 -2.35
C SER A 159 -5.04 -9.11 -2.27
N TYR A 160 -5.77 -8.92 -3.36
CA TYR A 160 -7.21 -9.22 -3.43
C TYR A 160 -7.49 -10.70 -3.11
N LEU A 161 -6.81 -11.60 -3.82
CA LEU A 161 -6.99 -13.05 -3.68
C LEU A 161 -6.56 -13.56 -2.30
N LEU A 162 -5.42 -13.09 -1.79
CA LEU A 162 -4.90 -13.47 -0.49
C LEU A 162 -5.83 -13.00 0.62
N VAL A 163 -6.40 -11.80 0.55
CA VAL A 163 -7.36 -11.34 1.55
C VAL A 163 -8.62 -12.19 1.53
N LEU A 164 -9.17 -12.53 0.36
CA LEU A 164 -10.34 -13.42 0.29
C LEU A 164 -10.05 -14.81 0.88
N LEU A 165 -8.87 -15.35 0.57
CA LEU A 165 -8.43 -16.65 1.09
C LEU A 165 -8.27 -16.60 2.61
N LEU A 166 -7.49 -15.65 3.12
CA LEU A 166 -7.26 -15.48 4.56
C LEU A 166 -8.55 -15.16 5.30
N TRP A 167 -9.41 -14.29 4.76
CA TRP A 167 -10.69 -13.94 5.37
C TRP A 167 -11.57 -15.18 5.56
N ARG A 168 -11.62 -16.08 4.59
CA ARG A 168 -12.36 -17.34 4.70
C ARG A 168 -11.87 -18.20 5.87
N PHE A 169 -10.56 -18.24 6.10
CA PHE A 169 -9.99 -19.02 7.20
C PHE A 169 -10.12 -18.29 8.56
N THR A 170 -9.85 -16.99 8.61
CA THR A 170 -9.81 -16.24 9.88
C THR A 170 -11.21 -15.89 10.40
N SER A 171 -12.20 -15.69 9.52
CA SER A 171 -13.57 -15.35 9.95
C SER A 171 -14.25 -16.48 10.74
N GLY A 172 -13.84 -17.73 10.55
CA GLY A 172 -14.29 -18.85 11.38
C GLY A 172 -13.51 -19.01 12.69
N LEU A 173 -12.27 -18.51 12.74
CA LEU A 173 -11.38 -18.63 13.90
C LEU A 173 -11.54 -17.49 14.91
N PHE A 174 -11.89 -16.30 14.41
CA PHE A 174 -12.08 -15.09 15.20
C PHE A 174 -13.51 -14.61 14.99
N PRO A 175 -14.42 -14.77 15.98
CA PRO A 175 -15.77 -14.24 15.85
C PRO A 175 -15.72 -12.74 15.61
N SER A 176 -16.39 -12.28 14.56
CA SER A 176 -16.49 -10.86 14.25
C SER A 176 -17.20 -10.15 15.39
N VAL A 177 -16.50 -9.25 16.08
CA VAL A 177 -17.13 -8.32 17.03
C VAL A 177 -18.15 -7.50 16.23
N PRO A 178 -19.43 -7.44 16.64
CA PRO A 178 -20.40 -6.59 15.98
C PRO A 178 -19.86 -5.18 15.93
N SER A 179 -19.69 -4.64 14.73
CA SER A 179 -19.32 -3.23 14.54
C SER A 179 -20.53 -2.39 14.93
N GLY A 180 -20.76 -2.24 16.23
CA GLY A 180 -21.67 -1.22 16.73
C GLY A 180 -21.18 0.12 16.18
N ARG A 181 -22.08 0.86 15.53
CA ARG A 181 -21.80 2.23 15.09
C ARG A 181 -21.19 2.99 16.27
N GLN A 182 -19.89 3.26 16.23
CA GLN A 182 -19.32 4.34 17.03
C GLN A 182 -19.67 5.65 16.33
N THR A 183 -20.96 5.94 16.23
CA THR A 183 -21.39 7.33 16.12
C THR A 183 -21.03 7.94 17.47
N LEU A 184 -19.88 8.61 17.53
CA LEU A 184 -19.69 9.66 18.52
C LEU A 184 -20.77 10.71 18.22
N GLU A 185 -21.97 10.49 18.76
CA GLU A 185 -22.95 11.55 18.90
C GLU A 185 -22.30 12.58 19.82
N VAL A 186 -21.68 13.60 19.22
CA VAL A 186 -21.37 14.85 19.92
C VAL A 186 -22.69 15.60 20.09
N SER A 187 -23.65 14.98 20.77
CA SER A 187 -24.78 15.68 21.36
C SER A 187 -24.20 16.42 22.56
N GLY A 188 -24.20 17.76 22.46
CA GLY A 188 -23.55 18.70 23.39
C GLY A 188 -24.05 18.71 24.84
N THR A 189 -24.61 17.60 25.33
CA THR A 189 -24.78 17.34 26.75
C THR A 189 -23.60 16.50 27.22
N LEU A 190 -22.61 17.16 27.83
CA LEU A 190 -21.53 16.49 28.55
C LEU A 190 -22.14 15.59 29.64
N SER A 191 -22.40 14.32 29.31
CA SER A 191 -22.65 13.32 30.34
C SER A 191 -21.39 13.23 31.19
N PRO A 192 -21.48 13.35 32.52
CA PRO A 192 -20.31 13.41 33.37
C PRO A 192 -19.45 12.17 33.11
N ILE A 193 -18.15 12.41 33.06
CA ILE A 193 -17.08 11.42 33.10
C ILE A 193 -17.27 10.59 34.38
N ALA A 194 -18.16 9.61 34.33
CA ALA A 194 -18.62 8.83 35.48
C ALA A 194 -18.74 7.35 35.10
N ARG A 195 -17.73 6.83 34.40
CA ARG A 195 -17.21 5.48 34.61
C ARG A 195 -15.69 5.57 34.62
N THR A 196 -15.19 5.76 35.84
CA THR A 196 -13.81 5.73 36.29
C THR A 196 -12.89 4.81 35.45
N GLY A 197 -11.89 5.43 34.83
CA GLY A 197 -10.47 5.07 34.70
C GLY A 197 -10.02 3.68 34.24
N GLU A 198 -10.77 2.62 34.53
CA GLU A 198 -10.37 1.24 34.34
C GLU A 198 -11.45 0.47 33.58
N GLY A 199 -12.73 0.62 33.93
CA GLY A 199 -13.82 -0.09 33.24
C GLY A 199 -14.01 0.29 31.76
N ALA A 200 -13.68 1.53 31.38
CA ALA A 200 -13.70 1.99 29.99
C ALA A 200 -12.46 1.52 29.19
N LEU A 201 -11.30 1.43 29.86
CA LEU A 201 -10.09 0.85 29.26
C LEU A 201 -10.27 -0.66 29.06
N PHE A 202 -10.83 -1.38 30.04
CA PHE A 202 -11.07 -2.82 29.94
C PHE A 202 -12.21 -3.17 28.96
N SER A 203 -13.25 -2.32 28.85
CA SER A 203 -14.29 -2.51 27.82
C SER A 203 -13.74 -2.27 26.41
N SER A 204 -12.89 -1.25 26.21
CA SER A 204 -12.21 -1.06 24.92
C SER A 204 -11.20 -2.18 24.64
N LEU A 205 -10.50 -2.70 25.65
CA LEU A 205 -9.57 -3.83 25.50
C LEU A 205 -10.26 -5.08 24.95
N SER A 206 -11.50 -5.35 25.37
CA SER A 206 -12.29 -6.48 24.85
C SER A 206 -12.60 -6.37 23.35
N ILE A 207 -12.63 -5.14 22.80
CA ILE A 207 -12.84 -4.85 21.37
C ILE A 207 -11.51 -5.01 20.60
N TRP A 208 -10.41 -4.54 21.17
CA TRP A 208 -9.11 -4.55 20.50
C TRP A 208 -8.39 -5.89 20.59
N MET A 209 -8.63 -6.68 21.63
CA MET A 209 -7.93 -7.95 21.87
C MET A 209 -8.15 -8.98 20.74
N PRO A 210 -9.38 -9.18 20.20
CA PRO A 210 -9.58 -10.02 19.01
C PRO A 210 -8.85 -9.48 17.77
N ALA A 211 -8.81 -8.15 17.57
CA ALA A 211 -8.11 -7.54 16.46
C ALA A 211 -6.59 -7.72 16.55
N PHE A 212 -6.00 -7.57 17.74
CA PHE A 212 -4.58 -7.83 17.97
C PHE A 212 -4.25 -9.31 17.85
N ALA A 213 -5.11 -10.21 18.33
CA ALA A 213 -4.92 -11.65 18.16
C ALA A 213 -4.96 -12.05 16.68
N GLN A 214 -5.92 -11.51 15.92
CA GLN A 214 -6.00 -11.71 14.48
C GLN A 214 -4.77 -11.14 13.75
N LEU A 215 -4.31 -9.93 14.12
CA LEU A 215 -3.08 -9.35 13.58
C LEU A 215 -1.85 -10.21 13.89
N GLY A 216 -1.71 -10.69 15.13
CA GLY A 216 -0.63 -11.58 15.54
C GLY A 216 -0.63 -12.89 14.76
N PHE A 217 -1.80 -13.50 14.57
CA PHE A 217 -1.95 -14.68 13.72
C PHE A 217 -1.51 -14.42 12.28
N LEU A 218 -1.93 -13.31 11.69
CA LEU A 218 -1.54 -12.92 10.34
C LEU A 218 -0.03 -12.67 10.21
N LEU A 219 0.60 -12.05 11.21
CA LEU A 219 2.05 -11.84 11.26
C LEU A 219 2.81 -13.17 11.37
N LEU A 220 2.29 -14.14 12.13
CA LEU A 220 2.88 -15.48 12.22
C LEU A 220 2.79 -16.22 10.89
N VAL A 221 1.66 -16.14 10.18
CA VAL A 221 1.49 -16.72 8.84
C VAL A 221 2.49 -16.07 7.87
N LEU A 222 2.65 -14.75 7.91
CA LEU A 222 3.63 -14.03 7.10
C LEU A 222 5.07 -14.49 7.41
N ALA A 223 5.43 -14.57 8.70
CA ALA A 223 6.75 -15.01 9.13
C ALA A 223 7.05 -16.45 8.67
N ALA A 224 6.08 -17.37 8.82
CA ALA A 224 6.19 -18.74 8.33
C ALA A 224 6.39 -18.79 6.81
N GLY A 225 5.66 -17.97 6.05
CA GLY A 225 5.83 -17.84 4.60
C GLY A 225 7.23 -17.34 4.21
N CYS A 226 7.75 -16.34 4.90
CA CYS A 226 9.11 -15.83 4.69
C CYS A 226 10.18 -16.89 5.00
N ILE A 227 10.03 -17.64 6.10
CA ILE A 227 10.95 -18.72 6.48
C ILE A 227 10.93 -19.84 5.44
N LEU A 228 9.74 -20.25 4.99
CA LEU A 228 9.59 -21.27 3.96
C LEU A 228 10.24 -20.82 2.63
N SER A 229 9.99 -19.58 2.21
CA SER A 229 10.61 -18.99 1.02
C SER A 229 12.15 -18.98 1.12
N TYR A 230 12.69 -18.58 2.26
CA TYR A 230 14.14 -18.62 2.52
C TYR A 230 14.70 -20.04 2.47
N ALA A 231 14.02 -21.01 3.10
CA ALA A 231 14.43 -22.41 3.12
C ALA A 231 14.45 -23.01 1.70
N LEU A 232 13.41 -22.73 0.89
CA LEU A 232 13.35 -23.15 -0.51
C LEU A 232 14.47 -22.52 -1.35
N HIS A 233 14.74 -21.23 -1.15
CA HIS A 233 15.83 -20.55 -1.85
C HIS A 233 17.20 -21.13 -1.47
N ALA A 234 17.45 -21.35 -0.17
CA ALA A 234 18.69 -21.95 0.33
C ALA A 234 18.87 -23.39 -0.20
N PHE A 235 17.79 -24.17 -0.28
CA PHE A 235 17.82 -25.51 -0.85
C PHE A 235 18.14 -25.51 -2.35
N ALA A 236 17.52 -24.62 -3.12
CA ALA A 236 17.79 -24.46 -4.56
C ALA A 236 19.25 -24.05 -4.83
N GLN A 237 19.80 -23.12 -4.03
CA GLN A 237 21.20 -22.70 -4.12
C GLN A 237 22.17 -23.87 -3.82
N ARG A 238 21.88 -24.69 -2.80
CA ARG A 238 22.71 -25.86 -2.47
C ARG A 238 22.73 -26.91 -3.59
N ARG A 239 21.60 -27.13 -4.28
CA ARG A 239 21.55 -28.04 -5.45
C ARG A 239 22.35 -27.53 -6.64
N LEU A 240 22.35 -26.22 -6.90
CA LEU A 240 23.11 -25.62 -8.01
C LEU A 240 24.63 -25.72 -7.80
N HIS A 241 25.12 -25.63 -6.55
CA HIS A 241 26.55 -25.78 -6.24
C HIS A 241 27.05 -27.23 -6.14
N THR A 242 26.15 -28.22 -6.19
CA THR A 242 26.48 -29.66 -6.10
C THR A 242 26.27 -30.42 -7.42
N GLY A 243 26.07 -29.71 -8.53
CA GLY A 243 26.07 -30.32 -9.87
C GLY A 243 27.41 -31.00 -10.19
N PRO A 244 27.41 -32.13 -10.93
CA PRO A 244 28.61 -32.94 -11.12
C PRO A 244 29.70 -32.12 -11.80
N LYS A 245 30.91 -32.12 -11.21
CA LYS A 245 32.12 -31.70 -11.90
C LYS A 245 32.34 -32.69 -13.05
N ALA A 246 31.98 -32.29 -14.26
CA ALA A 246 32.43 -32.94 -15.48
C ALA A 246 33.90 -32.58 -15.74
#